data_AF-A0A7V5KQV8-F1
#
_entry.id   AF-A0A7V5KQV8-F1
#
_cell.length_a   1.000
_cell.length_b   1.000
_cell.length_c   1.000
_cell.angle_alpha   90.00
_cell.angle_beta   90.00
_cell.angle_gamma   90.00
#
_symmetry.space_group_name_H-M   'P 1'
#
loop_
_entity.id
_entity.type
_entity.pdbx_description
1 polymer ?
#
loop_
_entity_poly.entity_id
_entity_poly.type
_entity_poly.pdbx_seq_one_letter_code
_entity_poly.pdbx_strand_id
1 'polypeptide(L)'
;MRGRIFRGLIIGTILFAGFAHPLYSLHDAERFFSDRDPVLLHAEQVLGAIRESYHRFSVLRAVREVALPSFLVDALELQAMIRDDRFKTVRALVTDGELVDLLYWQAVIMSDGDIRRGLFLTTLAVMDHWRLGIRAPLVGIIWLPLSLETNDEFRLRVSRLPKRLFSDTPSDSSGDRDKLQHFFGSAYLTYGPGGREFADIAGEFVEWGESIFVVGGVNDPRDVAANRRGEAFAKRLIEDPETRPSSFLQGELKEQTSH
;
A
#
# COMPACT_ATOMS: atom_id res chain seq x y z
N MET A 1 -11.61 37.34 -55.00
CA MET A 1 -12.15 36.15 -55.72
C MET A 1 -11.12 35.04 -55.67
N ARG A 2 -11.56 33.78 -55.45
CA ARG A 2 -10.81 32.54 -55.11
C ARG A 2 -10.44 32.46 -53.62
N GLY A 3 -11.04 31.64 -52.75
CA GLY A 3 -11.96 30.52 -52.95
C GLY A 3 -11.21 29.18 -52.99
N ARG A 4 -11.07 28.52 -51.83
CA ARG A 4 -11.47 27.13 -51.59
C ARG A 4 -11.11 26.70 -50.16
N ILE A 5 -12.15 26.31 -49.44
CA ILE A 5 -12.18 25.75 -48.10
C ILE A 5 -11.70 24.29 -48.21
N PHE A 6 -10.64 23.94 -47.48
CA PHE A 6 -10.21 22.55 -47.32
C PHE A 6 -11.06 21.91 -46.20
N ARG A 7 -11.96 21.02 -46.59
CA ARG A 7 -12.68 20.10 -45.69
C ARG A 7 -12.08 18.72 -45.84
N GLY A 8 -11.82 18.07 -44.70
CA GLY A 8 -11.70 16.63 -44.57
C GLY A 8 -10.27 16.11 -44.52
N LEU A 9 -9.82 15.71 -43.34
CA LEU A 9 -9.71 14.29 -42.99
C LEU A 9 -9.40 14.18 -41.48
N ILE A 10 -10.42 13.90 -40.67
CA ILE A 10 -10.22 13.35 -39.33
C ILE A 10 -9.92 11.88 -39.54
N ILE A 11 -8.63 11.52 -39.56
CA ILE A 11 -8.24 10.12 -39.36
C ILE A 11 -8.25 9.89 -37.87
N GLY A 12 -9.29 9.18 -37.43
CA GLY A 12 -9.27 8.51 -36.14
C GLY A 12 -8.16 7.45 -36.15
N THR A 13 -7.38 7.43 -35.08
CA THR A 13 -6.71 6.19 -34.65
C THR A 13 -6.80 6.15 -33.15
N ILE A 14 -7.94 5.63 -32.67
CA ILE A 14 -8.03 4.96 -31.38
C ILE A 14 -7.25 3.66 -31.57
N LEU A 15 -6.06 3.60 -30.99
CA LEU A 15 -5.39 2.35 -30.63
C LEU A 15 -4.86 2.51 -29.20
N PHE A 16 -5.81 2.63 -28.26
CA PHE A 16 -5.55 2.29 -26.87
C PHE A 16 -6.02 0.85 -26.67
N ALA A 17 -5.15 -0.11 -27.01
CA ALA A 17 -5.21 -1.43 -26.40
C ALA A 17 -4.42 -1.37 -25.08
N GLY A 18 -4.88 -0.52 -24.17
CA GLY A 18 -4.50 -0.57 -22.76
C GLY A 18 -5.67 -1.18 -22.03
N PHE A 19 -5.44 -2.29 -21.34
CA PHE A 19 -6.45 -2.95 -20.52
C PHE A 19 -7.17 -1.92 -19.65
N ALA A 20 -8.43 -1.63 -19.96
CA ALA A 20 -9.29 -0.79 -19.15
C ALA A 20 -9.63 -1.60 -17.89
N HIS A 21 -8.79 -1.52 -16.87
CA HIS A 21 -9.21 -1.90 -15.54
C HIS A 21 -10.34 -0.93 -15.14
N PRO A 22 -11.48 -1.43 -14.65
CA PRO A 22 -12.55 -0.56 -14.20
C PRO A 22 -12.00 0.36 -13.10
N LEU A 23 -12.08 1.67 -13.33
CA LEU A 23 -11.83 2.65 -12.28
C LEU A 23 -12.90 2.43 -11.20
N TYR A 24 -12.47 2.01 -10.01
CA TYR A 24 -13.36 1.87 -8.86
C TYR A 24 -13.77 3.27 -8.42
N SER A 25 -15.06 3.60 -8.46
CA SER A 25 -15.48 4.97 -8.15
C SER A 25 -15.41 5.23 -6.65
N LEU A 26 -15.21 6.49 -6.24
CA LEU A 26 -15.33 6.91 -4.84
C LEU A 26 -16.67 6.49 -4.22
N HIS A 27 -17.74 6.42 -5.02
CA HIS A 27 -19.05 5.97 -4.58
C HIS A 27 -19.08 4.47 -4.26
N ASP A 28 -18.28 3.66 -4.96
CA ASP A 28 -18.14 2.22 -4.70
C ASP A 28 -17.31 1.98 -3.44
N ALA A 29 -16.28 2.80 -3.21
CA ALA A 29 -15.48 2.76 -1.97
C ALA A 29 -16.30 3.14 -0.73
N GLU A 30 -17.25 4.08 -0.84
CA GLU A 30 -18.17 4.42 0.25
C GLU A 30 -19.23 3.33 0.49
N ARG A 31 -19.73 2.67 -0.58
CA ARG A 31 -20.65 1.53 -0.46
C ARG A 31 -20.02 0.30 0.15
N PHE A 32 -18.73 0.09 -0.10
CA PHE A 32 -17.98 -1.06 0.41
C PHE A 32 -18.18 -1.26 1.93
N PHE A 33 -18.45 -0.18 2.66
CA PHE A 33 -18.63 -0.17 4.09
C PHE A 33 -20.02 0.27 4.60
N SER A 34 -20.84 0.95 3.79
CA SER A 34 -22.14 1.46 4.26
C SER A 34 -23.14 0.37 4.66
N ASP A 35 -22.99 -0.85 4.16
CA ASP A 35 -23.82 -2.01 4.52
C ASP A 35 -23.28 -2.79 5.75
N ARG A 36 -22.27 -2.26 6.45
CA ARG A 36 -21.54 -2.97 7.52
C ARG A 36 -21.92 -2.57 8.94
N ASP A 37 -21.40 -3.38 9.86
CA ASP A 37 -21.33 -3.16 11.30
C ASP A 37 -21.12 -1.67 11.63
N PRO A 38 -22.00 -1.05 12.44
CA PRO A 38 -21.87 0.34 12.87
C PRO A 38 -20.49 0.70 13.45
N VAL A 39 -19.78 -0.26 14.02
CA VAL A 39 -18.43 -0.07 14.57
C VAL A 39 -17.40 0.22 13.46
N LEU A 40 -17.46 -0.52 12.34
CA LEU A 40 -16.58 -0.30 11.19
C LEU A 40 -16.86 1.05 10.52
N LEU A 41 -18.14 1.37 10.34
CA LEU A 41 -18.53 2.68 9.81
C LEU A 41 -18.00 3.83 10.67
N HIS A 42 -18.07 3.70 12.00
CA HIS A 42 -17.52 4.71 12.90
C HIS A 42 -16.00 4.82 12.77
N ALA A 43 -15.29 3.69 12.72
CA ALA A 43 -13.84 3.66 12.51
C ALA A 43 -13.43 4.37 11.21
N GLU A 44 -14.17 4.17 10.13
CA GLU A 44 -13.94 4.86 8.85
C GLU A 44 -14.22 6.35 8.90
N GLN A 45 -15.30 6.77 9.55
CA GLN A 45 -15.59 8.19 9.75
C GLN A 45 -14.44 8.88 10.48
N VAL A 46 -13.85 8.23 11.49
CA VAL A 46 -12.66 8.74 12.18
C VAL A 46 -11.48 8.82 11.21
N LEU A 47 -11.21 7.79 10.40
CA LEU A 47 -10.14 7.83 9.39
C LEU A 47 -10.36 8.91 8.32
N GLY A 48 -11.59 9.09 7.86
CA GLY A 48 -11.98 10.15 6.92
C GLY A 48 -11.74 11.53 7.51
N ALA A 49 -12.12 11.76 8.77
CA ALA A 49 -11.86 13.02 9.48
C ALA A 49 -10.35 13.27 9.71
N ILE A 50 -9.56 12.22 9.89
CA ILE A 50 -8.10 12.33 9.94
C ILE A 50 -7.57 12.73 8.55
N ARG A 51 -7.95 12.00 7.50
CA ARG A 51 -7.54 12.25 6.11
C ARG A 51 -7.87 13.68 5.69
N GLU A 52 -9.10 14.14 5.90
CA GLU A 52 -9.53 15.51 5.60
C GLU A 52 -8.73 16.60 6.32
N SER A 53 -8.24 16.32 7.54
CA SER A 53 -7.40 17.27 8.27
C SER A 53 -6.02 17.46 7.64
N TYR A 54 -5.53 16.46 6.88
CA TYR A 54 -4.31 16.56 6.10
C TYR A 54 -4.55 17.16 4.70
N HIS A 55 -5.71 16.94 4.10
CA HIS A 55 -6.09 17.57 2.81
C HIS A 55 -6.41 19.06 2.93
N ARG A 56 -6.89 19.56 4.08
CA ARG A 56 -7.21 20.98 4.26
C ARG A 56 -5.95 21.84 4.19
N PHE A 57 -5.66 22.39 3.00
CA PHE A 57 -4.64 23.38 2.66
C PHE A 57 -3.48 23.50 3.65
N SER A 58 -2.61 22.49 3.61
CA SER A 58 -1.29 22.59 4.21
C SER A 58 -0.35 23.22 3.18
N VAL A 59 0.19 24.41 3.46
CA VAL A 59 1.27 25.01 2.65
C VAL A 59 2.42 24.00 2.44
N LEU A 60 2.67 23.15 3.44
CA LEU A 60 3.66 22.08 3.35
C LEU A 60 3.27 21.01 2.32
N ARG A 61 1.98 20.71 2.14
CA ARG A 61 1.51 19.79 1.09
C ARG A 61 1.79 20.37 -0.29
N ALA A 62 1.42 21.62 -0.54
CA ALA A 62 1.69 22.27 -1.83
C ALA A 62 3.19 22.30 -2.16
N VAL A 63 4.04 22.56 -1.16
CA VAL A 63 5.51 22.49 -1.34
C VAL A 63 5.97 21.06 -1.64
N ARG A 64 5.44 20.06 -0.95
CA ARG A 64 5.77 18.64 -1.19
C ARG A 64 5.31 18.16 -2.56
N GLU A 65 4.12 18.56 -3.03
CA GLU A 65 3.61 18.21 -4.35
C GLU A 65 4.49 18.77 -5.49
N VAL A 66 5.17 19.89 -5.25
CA VAL A 66 6.16 20.43 -6.19
C VAL A 66 7.49 19.68 -6.12
N ALA A 67 7.90 19.24 -4.92
CA ALA A 67 9.24 18.70 -4.67
C ALA A 67 9.33 17.17 -4.73
N LEU A 68 8.22 16.45 -4.56
CA LEU A 68 8.16 14.99 -4.45
C LEU A 68 7.16 14.42 -5.46
N PRO A 69 7.42 13.22 -6.00
CA PRO A 69 6.42 12.44 -6.71
C PRO A 69 5.13 12.28 -5.88
N SER A 70 3.98 12.35 -6.54
CA SER A 70 2.67 12.32 -5.87
C SER A 70 2.47 11.07 -5.00
N PHE A 71 2.97 9.91 -5.44
CA PHE A 71 2.88 8.68 -4.64
C PHE A 71 3.63 8.77 -3.30
N LEU A 72 4.74 9.52 -3.23
CA LEU A 72 5.45 9.73 -1.97
C LEU A 72 4.66 10.67 -1.06
N VAL A 73 4.02 11.70 -1.61
CA VAL A 73 3.16 12.60 -0.83
C VAL A 73 2.02 11.80 -0.19
N ASP A 74 1.33 10.98 -0.97
CA ASP A 74 0.22 10.16 -0.47
C ASP A 74 0.68 9.12 0.55
N ALA A 75 1.84 8.48 0.32
CA ALA A 75 2.41 7.55 1.29
C ALA A 75 2.73 8.25 2.63
N LEU A 76 3.34 9.43 2.58
CA LEU A 76 3.63 10.22 3.79
C LEU A 76 2.37 10.68 4.52
N GLU A 77 1.30 10.96 3.78
CA GLU A 77 0.00 11.30 4.36
C GLU A 77 -0.64 10.10 5.04
N LEU A 78 -0.66 8.92 4.40
CA LEU A 78 -1.17 7.69 5.02
C LEU A 78 -0.37 7.32 6.27
N GLN A 79 0.95 7.46 6.22
CA GLN A 79 1.82 7.32 7.39
C GLN A 79 1.47 8.34 8.49
N ALA A 80 1.18 9.60 8.14
CA ALA A 80 0.76 10.62 9.09
C ALA A 80 -0.61 10.31 9.71
N MET A 81 -1.55 9.74 8.94
CA MET A 81 -2.82 9.26 9.45
C MET A 81 -2.65 8.19 10.53
N ILE A 82 -1.74 7.23 10.32
CA ILE A 82 -1.42 6.19 11.32
C ILE A 82 -0.83 6.80 12.60
N ARG A 83 -0.04 7.87 12.47
CA ARG A 83 0.57 8.62 13.60
C ARG A 83 -0.40 9.55 14.33
N ASP A 84 -1.56 9.86 13.77
CA ASP A 84 -2.54 10.75 14.39
C ASP A 84 -3.13 10.12 15.65
N ASP A 85 -3.22 10.86 16.77
CA ASP A 85 -3.72 10.29 18.03
C ASP A 85 -5.15 9.73 17.93
N ARG A 86 -5.99 10.26 17.04
CA ARG A 86 -7.34 9.72 16.78
C ARG A 86 -7.29 8.32 16.17
N PHE A 87 -6.19 7.92 15.54
CA PHE A 87 -5.99 6.55 15.05
C PHE A 87 -6.03 5.52 16.20
N LYS A 88 -5.67 5.91 17.43
CA LYS A 88 -5.82 5.02 18.61
C LYS A 88 -7.27 4.64 18.85
N THR A 89 -8.22 5.54 18.57
CA THR A 89 -9.66 5.27 18.66
C THR A 89 -10.05 4.19 17.66
N VAL A 90 -9.61 4.31 16.40
CA VAL A 90 -9.83 3.30 15.36
C VAL A 90 -9.32 1.93 15.82
N ARG A 91 -8.08 1.86 16.30
CA ARG A 91 -7.47 0.61 16.80
C ARG A 91 -8.21 -0.02 17.98
N ALA A 92 -8.87 0.78 18.81
CA ALA A 92 -9.63 0.27 19.95
C ALA A 92 -10.99 -0.31 19.55
N LEU A 93 -11.48 0.05 18.35
CA LEU A 93 -12.80 -0.35 17.85
C LEU A 93 -12.76 -1.65 17.04
N VAL A 94 -11.65 -1.93 16.36
CA VAL A 94 -11.58 -3.00 15.36
C VAL A 94 -10.46 -4.00 15.67
N THR A 95 -10.58 -5.20 15.10
CA THR A 95 -9.51 -6.20 15.12
C THR A 95 -8.32 -5.77 14.25
N ASP A 96 -7.15 -6.37 14.47
CA ASP A 96 -5.97 -6.08 13.64
C ASP A 96 -6.20 -6.44 12.15
N GLY A 97 -6.96 -7.49 11.85
CA GLY A 97 -7.34 -7.84 10.47
C GLY A 97 -8.22 -6.77 9.83
N GLU A 98 -9.26 -6.32 10.52
CA GLU A 98 -10.12 -5.22 10.03
C GLU A 98 -9.35 -3.91 9.88
N LEU A 99 -8.37 -3.65 10.76
CA LEU A 99 -7.50 -2.49 10.63
C LEU A 99 -6.63 -2.57 9.37
N VAL A 100 -6.15 -3.75 9.00
CA VAL A 100 -5.44 -3.96 7.72
C VAL A 100 -6.35 -3.62 6.54
N ASP A 101 -7.60 -4.10 6.55
CA ASP A 101 -8.57 -3.76 5.50
C ASP A 101 -8.77 -2.24 5.41
N LEU A 102 -9.00 -1.59 6.56
CA LEU A 102 -9.19 -0.14 6.61
C LEU A 102 -7.99 0.62 6.04
N LEU A 103 -6.76 0.25 6.41
CA LEU A 103 -5.55 0.89 5.90
C LEU A 103 -5.42 0.74 4.37
N TYR A 104 -5.67 -0.47 3.87
CA TYR A 104 -5.67 -0.74 2.43
C TYR A 104 -6.71 0.13 1.70
N TRP A 105 -7.94 0.20 2.20
CA TRP A 105 -8.99 1.00 1.57
C TRP A 105 -8.74 2.50 1.66
N GLN A 106 -8.15 3.00 2.75
CA GLN A 106 -7.69 4.39 2.80
C GLN A 106 -6.67 4.67 1.69
N ALA A 107 -5.72 3.75 1.46
CA ALA A 107 -4.74 3.88 0.40
C ALA A 107 -5.38 3.86 -1.00
N VAL A 108 -6.38 3.01 -1.23
CA VAL A 108 -7.14 2.95 -2.49
C VAL A 108 -7.93 4.24 -2.72
N ILE A 109 -8.57 4.80 -1.68
CA ILE A 109 -9.28 6.08 -1.77
C ILE A 109 -8.31 7.22 -2.10
N MET A 110 -7.15 7.26 -1.44
CA MET A 110 -6.08 8.23 -1.73
C MET A 110 -5.47 8.04 -3.12
N SER A 111 -5.69 6.88 -3.73
CA SER A 111 -5.26 6.54 -5.08
C SER A 111 -6.35 6.74 -6.14
N ASP A 112 -7.43 7.46 -5.81
CA ASP A 112 -8.57 7.67 -6.70
C ASP A 112 -9.17 6.36 -7.26
N GLY A 113 -9.18 5.31 -6.43
CA GLY A 113 -9.66 3.98 -6.82
C GLY A 113 -8.66 3.12 -7.58
N ASP A 114 -7.45 3.61 -7.87
CA ASP A 114 -6.37 2.79 -8.44
C ASP A 114 -5.86 1.79 -7.39
N ILE A 115 -6.33 0.56 -7.50
CA ILE A 115 -5.98 -0.55 -6.61
C ILE A 115 -4.47 -0.79 -6.56
N ARG A 116 -3.78 -0.70 -7.70
CA ARG A 116 -2.34 -0.97 -7.76
C ARG A 116 -1.58 0.09 -6.99
N ARG A 117 -1.88 1.37 -7.23
CA ARG A 117 -1.31 2.47 -6.46
C ARG A 117 -1.69 2.32 -4.98
N GLY A 118 -2.91 1.91 -4.67
CA GLY A 118 -3.35 1.60 -3.31
C GLY A 118 -2.50 0.53 -2.62
N LEU A 119 -2.20 -0.59 -3.30
CA LEU A 119 -1.31 -1.64 -2.80
C LEU A 119 0.11 -1.09 -2.55
N PHE A 120 0.64 -0.28 -3.46
CA PHE A 120 1.96 0.33 -3.31
C PHE A 120 2.02 1.31 -2.14
N LEU A 121 1.04 2.22 -2.04
CA LEU A 121 0.92 3.16 -0.93
C LEU A 121 0.78 2.43 0.41
N THR A 122 -0.03 1.37 0.44
CA THR A 122 -0.16 0.54 1.65
C THR A 122 1.17 -0.09 2.03
N THR A 123 1.91 -0.66 1.06
CA THR A 123 3.25 -1.22 1.27
C THR A 123 4.17 -0.20 1.93
N LEU A 124 4.29 1.01 1.37
CA LEU A 124 5.13 2.09 1.91
C LEU A 124 4.67 2.55 3.30
N ALA A 125 3.36 2.58 3.55
CA ALA A 125 2.82 3.05 4.82
C ALA A 125 3.02 2.06 5.97
N VAL A 126 3.09 0.76 5.67
CA VAL A 126 3.24 -0.31 6.67
C VAL A 126 4.68 -0.79 6.84
N MET A 127 5.65 -0.27 6.07
CA MET A 127 7.07 -0.60 6.25
C MET A 127 7.51 -0.36 7.69
N ASP A 128 8.13 -1.36 8.31
CA ASP A 128 8.60 -1.29 9.70
C ASP A 128 10.13 -1.28 9.82
N HIS A 129 10.81 -1.13 8.69
CA HIS A 129 12.25 -0.91 8.59
C HIS A 129 12.59 0.56 8.29
N TRP A 130 13.40 1.17 9.15
CA TRP A 130 13.79 2.59 9.01
C TRP A 130 14.88 2.81 7.97
N ARG A 131 15.77 1.82 7.82
CA ARG A 131 16.90 1.84 6.90
C ARG A 131 16.99 0.52 6.18
N LEU A 132 17.47 0.60 4.95
CA LEU A 132 17.83 -0.55 4.14
C LEU A 132 19.34 -0.65 4.02
N GLY A 133 19.89 -1.84 4.24
CA GLY A 133 21.28 -2.14 3.95
C GLY A 133 21.40 -2.73 2.54
N ILE A 134 21.98 -1.97 1.60
CA ILE A 134 22.28 -2.45 0.24
C ILE A 134 23.74 -2.90 0.19
N ARG A 135 23.99 -4.15 -0.20
CA ARG A 135 25.35 -4.66 -0.39
C ARG A 135 25.87 -4.27 -1.77
N ALA A 136 26.79 -3.31 -1.82
CA ALA A 136 27.46 -2.91 -3.05
C ALA A 136 28.79 -3.69 -3.23
N PRO A 137 29.12 -4.17 -4.45
CA PRO A 137 30.30 -5.02 -4.71
C PRO A 137 31.66 -4.45 -4.29
N LEU A 138 31.79 -3.13 -4.11
CA LEU A 138 33.08 -2.47 -3.86
C LEU A 138 33.15 -1.63 -2.57
N VAL A 139 32.01 -1.23 -2.01
CA VAL A 139 31.96 -0.32 -0.85
C VAL A 139 31.29 -0.94 0.38
N GLY A 140 30.92 -2.22 0.31
CA GLY A 140 30.28 -2.92 1.42
C GLY A 140 28.79 -2.58 1.53
N ILE A 141 28.27 -2.52 2.76
CA ILE A 141 26.85 -2.25 3.00
C ILE A 141 26.62 -0.74 3.07
N ILE A 142 25.82 -0.21 2.16
CA ILE A 142 25.33 1.17 2.17
C ILE A 142 23.98 1.18 2.88
N TRP A 143 23.84 2.00 3.92
CA TRP A 143 22.58 2.19 4.62
C TRP A 143 21.79 3.36 4.04
N LEU A 144 20.69 3.08 3.35
CA LEU A 144 19.79 4.08 2.81
C LEU A 144 18.57 4.27 3.72
N PRO A 145 18.13 5.52 3.98
CA PRO A 145 16.87 5.75 4.69
C PRO A 145 15.69 5.31 3.83
N LEU A 146 14.78 4.51 4.40
CA LEU A 146 13.54 4.08 3.73
C LEU A 146 12.34 4.95 4.10
N SER A 147 12.50 5.82 5.09
CA SER A 147 11.46 6.76 5.52
C SER A 147 12.01 8.18 5.56
N LEU A 148 11.16 9.14 5.19
CA LEU A 148 11.40 10.57 5.35
C LEU A 148 10.88 11.09 6.70
N GLU A 149 10.28 10.22 7.51
CA GLU A 149 9.90 10.52 8.89
C GLU A 149 11.12 10.87 9.74
N THR A 150 10.92 11.46 10.92
CA THR A 150 11.89 11.45 12.02
C THR A 150 11.82 10.11 12.77
N ASN A 151 12.86 9.78 13.55
CA ASN A 151 12.91 8.47 14.23
C ASN A 151 11.73 8.29 15.20
N ASP A 152 11.31 9.37 15.87
CA ASP A 152 10.15 9.36 16.76
C ASP A 152 8.84 9.15 16.00
N GLU A 153 8.66 9.83 14.88
CA GLU A 153 7.48 9.65 14.02
C GLU A 153 7.38 8.23 13.50
N PHE A 154 8.48 7.67 13.00
CA PHE A 154 8.53 6.29 12.53
C PHE A 154 8.22 5.29 13.63
N ARG A 155 8.85 5.42 14.80
CA ARG A 155 8.56 4.53 15.95
C ARG A 155 7.10 4.62 16.36
N LEU A 156 6.55 5.84 16.36
CA LEU A 156 5.15 6.06 16.68
C LEU A 156 4.24 5.38 15.66
N ARG A 157 4.50 5.52 14.36
CA ARG A 157 3.76 4.86 13.29
C ARG A 157 3.82 3.34 13.44
N VAL A 158 5.01 2.77 13.50
CA VAL A 158 5.23 1.32 13.60
C VAL A 158 4.54 0.75 14.84
N SER A 159 4.63 1.43 15.99
CA SER A 159 3.96 0.99 17.22
C SER A 159 2.43 0.83 17.08
N ARG A 160 1.83 1.56 16.13
CA ARG A 160 0.39 1.60 15.85
C ARG A 160 -0.04 0.69 14.72
N LEU A 161 0.88 0.09 13.98
CA LEU A 161 0.53 -0.91 12.97
C LEU A 161 -0.15 -2.13 13.63
N PRO A 162 -1.07 -2.80 12.89
CA PRO A 162 -1.60 -4.09 13.27
C PRO A 162 -0.47 -5.10 13.51
N LYS A 163 -0.58 -5.93 14.55
CA LYS A 163 0.51 -6.85 14.95
C LYS A 163 0.06 -8.29 15.19
N ARG A 164 -1.23 -8.55 15.36
CA ARG A 164 -1.86 -9.87 15.56
C ARG A 164 -2.56 -10.29 14.29
N LEU A 165 -1.74 -10.68 13.30
CA LEU A 165 -2.23 -11.00 11.96
C LEU A 165 -2.52 -12.48 11.77
N PHE A 166 -1.94 -13.36 12.58
CA PHE A 166 -2.04 -14.81 12.40
C PHE A 166 -2.35 -15.48 13.75
N SER A 167 -2.88 -16.71 13.74
CA SER A 167 -3.19 -17.39 15.00
C SER A 167 -1.94 -17.77 15.80
N ASP A 168 -0.79 -17.87 15.12
CA ASP A 168 0.53 -18.12 15.69
C ASP A 168 1.40 -16.85 15.76
N THR A 169 0.78 -15.66 15.84
CA THR A 169 1.50 -14.40 16.08
C THR A 169 2.39 -14.51 17.33
N PRO A 170 3.68 -14.11 17.26
CA PRO A 170 4.54 -14.03 18.43
C PRO A 170 3.97 -13.14 19.55
N SER A 171 4.12 -13.57 20.81
CA SER A 171 3.58 -12.83 21.96
C SER A 171 4.38 -11.57 22.33
N ASP A 172 5.51 -11.34 21.66
CA ASP A 172 6.39 -10.21 21.93
C ASP A 172 5.79 -8.85 21.51
N SER A 173 6.56 -7.80 21.74
CA SER A 173 6.14 -6.45 21.42
C SER A 173 5.97 -6.21 19.93
N SER A 174 6.72 -6.92 19.07
CA SER A 174 6.75 -6.79 17.61
C SER A 174 5.56 -7.46 16.93
N GLY A 175 5.17 -8.67 17.36
CA GLY A 175 4.14 -9.46 16.68
C GLY A 175 4.50 -9.71 15.21
N ASP A 176 3.55 -9.52 14.30
CA ASP A 176 3.68 -9.74 12.85
C ASP A 176 3.70 -8.44 12.02
N ARG A 177 4.17 -7.31 12.58
CA ARG A 177 4.15 -6.01 11.87
C ARG A 177 4.94 -6.03 10.56
N ASP A 178 6.12 -6.63 10.58
CA ASP A 178 7.00 -6.82 9.43
C ASP A 178 6.33 -7.63 8.33
N LYS A 179 5.40 -8.53 8.66
CA LYS A 179 4.70 -9.34 7.67
C LYS A 179 3.76 -8.50 6.79
N LEU A 180 3.36 -7.30 7.21
CA LEU A 180 2.54 -6.40 6.41
C LEU A 180 3.26 -5.94 5.13
N GLN A 181 4.55 -5.55 5.24
CA GLN A 181 5.32 -5.11 4.06
C GLN A 181 5.56 -6.26 3.08
N HIS A 182 5.74 -7.48 3.60
CA HIS A 182 5.85 -8.71 2.80
C HIS A 182 4.54 -9.03 2.06
N PHE A 183 3.43 -8.99 2.78
CA PHE A 183 2.10 -9.24 2.24
C PHE A 183 1.72 -8.23 1.14
N PHE A 184 1.76 -6.92 1.44
CA PHE A 184 1.35 -5.90 0.48
C PHE A 184 2.35 -5.69 -0.64
N GLY A 185 3.66 -5.82 -0.37
CA GLY A 185 4.70 -5.74 -1.40
C GLY A 185 4.56 -6.86 -2.42
N SER A 186 4.36 -8.10 -1.95
CA SER A 186 4.11 -9.25 -2.84
C SER A 186 2.78 -9.12 -3.59
N ALA A 187 1.74 -8.59 -2.93
CA ALA A 187 0.47 -8.30 -3.58
C ALA A 187 0.61 -7.27 -4.71
N TYR A 188 1.32 -6.17 -4.45
CA TYR A 188 1.61 -5.13 -5.44
C TYR A 188 2.35 -5.68 -6.66
N LEU A 189 3.42 -6.45 -6.44
CA LEU A 189 4.19 -7.08 -7.53
C LEU A 189 3.34 -8.06 -8.33
N THR A 190 2.47 -8.80 -7.67
CA THR A 190 1.61 -9.81 -8.31
C THR A 190 0.44 -9.18 -9.08
N TYR A 191 -0.13 -8.08 -8.59
CA TYR A 191 -1.24 -7.39 -9.25
C TYR A 191 -0.88 -6.83 -10.65
N GLY A 192 0.41 -6.80 -10.99
CA GLY A 192 0.91 -6.84 -12.38
C GLY A 192 1.77 -5.63 -12.80
N PRO A 193 2.08 -5.45 -14.11
CA PRO A 193 2.71 -4.26 -14.70
C PRO A 193 1.70 -3.39 -15.49
N GLY A 194 1.78 -2.07 -15.33
CA GLY A 194 0.86 -1.10 -15.93
C GLY A 194 1.65 -0.04 -16.68
N GLY A 195 1.93 -0.29 -17.97
CA GLY A 195 2.48 0.71 -18.89
C GLY A 195 3.98 1.04 -18.76
N ARG A 196 4.45 1.91 -19.67
CA ARG A 196 5.86 2.30 -19.88
C ARG A 196 6.47 3.07 -18.69
N GLU A 197 5.68 3.87 -17.96
CA GLU A 197 6.14 4.57 -16.73
C GLU A 197 6.43 3.59 -15.58
N PHE A 198 5.89 2.37 -15.64
CA PHE A 198 6.10 1.33 -14.62
C PHE A 198 7.30 0.43 -14.90
N ALA A 199 7.80 0.37 -16.14
CA ALA A 199 9.02 -0.40 -16.43
C ALA A 199 10.22 0.17 -15.65
N ASP A 200 10.25 1.50 -15.47
CA ASP A 200 11.31 2.18 -14.73
C ASP A 200 11.14 2.01 -13.21
N ILE A 201 9.93 2.21 -12.67
CA ILE A 201 9.64 2.05 -11.23
C ILE A 201 9.71 0.59 -10.78
N ALA A 202 9.24 -0.36 -11.59
CA ALA A 202 9.32 -1.79 -11.28
C ALA A 202 10.73 -2.34 -11.50
N GLY A 203 11.51 -1.80 -12.44
CA GLY A 203 12.95 -2.08 -12.56
C GLY A 203 13.68 -1.67 -11.28
N GLU A 204 13.43 -0.45 -10.80
CA GLU A 204 13.97 0.06 -9.54
C GLU A 204 13.45 -0.73 -8.32
N PHE A 205 12.17 -1.13 -8.28
CA PHE A 205 11.60 -1.90 -7.16
C PHE A 205 12.01 -3.37 -7.17
N VAL A 206 12.25 -3.98 -8.33
CA VAL A 206 12.78 -5.35 -8.46
C VAL A 206 14.28 -5.37 -8.13
N GLU A 207 15.07 -4.40 -8.60
CA GLU A 207 16.45 -4.21 -8.13
C GLU A 207 16.50 -3.90 -6.62
N TRP A 208 15.57 -3.08 -6.12
CA TRP A 208 15.40 -2.79 -4.69
C TRP A 208 15.04 -4.06 -3.91
N GLY A 209 14.10 -4.87 -4.42
CA GLY A 209 13.70 -6.17 -3.89
C GLY A 209 14.86 -7.16 -3.83
N GLU A 210 15.63 -7.33 -4.91
CA GLU A 210 16.82 -8.18 -4.95
C GLU A 210 17.93 -7.69 -3.98
N SER A 211 18.04 -6.37 -3.78
CA SER A 211 19.01 -5.77 -2.84
C SER A 211 18.63 -5.90 -1.36
N ILE A 212 17.33 -5.94 -1.03
CA ILE A 212 16.81 -6.15 0.34
C ILE A 212 17.24 -7.50 0.91
N PHE A 213 17.35 -8.52 0.06
CA PHE A 213 17.65 -9.89 0.47
C PHE A 213 19.06 -10.11 1.05
N VAL A 214 19.96 -9.12 0.97
CA VAL A 214 21.40 -9.40 1.20
C VAL A 214 21.87 -9.16 2.64
N VAL A 215 21.14 -8.40 3.48
CA VAL A 215 21.63 -8.03 4.84
C VAL A 215 20.70 -8.47 5.98
N GLY A 216 19.44 -8.84 5.69
CA GLY A 216 18.50 -9.41 6.68
C GLY A 216 18.13 -10.88 6.44
N GLY A 217 18.66 -11.50 5.38
CA GLY A 217 18.26 -12.82 4.88
C GLY A 217 18.65 -14.00 5.77
N VAL A 218 17.99 -14.15 6.91
CA VAL A 218 17.53 -15.50 7.28
C VAL A 218 16.28 -15.72 6.43
N ASN A 219 16.23 -16.84 5.71
CA ASN A 219 15.04 -17.27 4.99
C ASN A 219 13.95 -17.57 6.04
N ASP A 220 13.31 -16.53 6.60
CA ASP A 220 12.25 -16.66 7.61
C ASP A 220 11.04 -17.30 6.91
N PRO A 221 10.64 -18.53 7.28
CA PRO A 221 9.49 -19.18 6.68
C PRO A 221 8.21 -18.36 6.81
N ARG A 222 8.12 -17.51 7.83
CA ARG A 222 6.97 -16.62 8.03
C ARG A 222 6.92 -15.49 6.99
N ASP A 223 8.06 -14.92 6.60
CA ASP A 223 8.11 -13.92 5.51
C ASP A 223 7.70 -14.53 4.18
N VAL A 224 8.19 -15.74 3.88
CA VAL A 224 7.81 -16.49 2.68
C VAL A 224 6.31 -16.77 2.65
N ALA A 225 5.73 -17.20 3.78
CA ALA A 225 4.31 -17.45 3.87
C ALA A 225 3.47 -16.16 3.75
N ALA A 226 3.95 -15.04 4.31
CA ALA A 226 3.31 -13.73 4.16
C ALA A 226 3.32 -13.26 2.71
N ASN A 227 4.45 -13.44 2.00
CA ASN A 227 4.56 -13.16 0.57
C ASN A 227 3.52 -13.97 -0.22
N ARG A 228 3.47 -15.29 -0.03
CA ARG A 228 2.51 -16.20 -0.72
C ARG A 228 1.05 -15.81 -0.49
N ARG A 229 0.70 -15.38 0.73
CA ARG A 229 -0.66 -14.88 1.05
C ARG A 229 -0.94 -13.55 0.35
N GLY A 230 0.05 -12.66 0.25
CA GLY A 230 -0.04 -11.43 -0.54
C GLY A 230 -0.27 -11.70 -2.03
N GLU A 231 0.45 -12.66 -2.61
CA GLU A 231 0.25 -13.09 -4.01
C GLU A 231 -1.17 -13.65 -4.22
N ALA A 232 -1.63 -14.50 -3.29
CA ALA A 232 -2.98 -15.08 -3.35
C ALA A 232 -4.06 -14.00 -3.25
N PHE A 233 -3.88 -13.03 -2.35
CA PHE A 233 -4.74 -11.86 -2.24
C PHE A 233 -4.82 -11.09 -3.55
N ALA A 234 -3.67 -10.74 -4.14
CA ALA A 234 -3.65 -10.00 -5.41
C ALA A 234 -4.30 -10.75 -6.57
N LYS A 235 -4.09 -12.07 -6.67
CA LYS A 235 -4.76 -12.91 -7.68
C LYS A 235 -6.27 -12.85 -7.54
N ARG A 236 -6.77 -12.95 -6.29
CA ARG A 236 -8.20 -12.84 -6.01
C ARG A 236 -8.74 -11.44 -6.28
N LEU A 237 -7.95 -10.40 -5.98
CA LEU A 237 -8.31 -9.00 -6.20
C LEU A 237 -8.48 -8.65 -7.70
N ILE A 238 -7.75 -9.31 -8.59
CA ILE A 238 -7.94 -9.19 -10.05
C ILE A 238 -9.33 -9.70 -10.48
N GLU A 239 -9.83 -10.74 -9.83
CA GLU A 239 -11.14 -11.33 -10.10
C GLU A 239 -12.27 -10.54 -9.42
N ASP A 240 -11.98 -10.00 -8.24
CA ASP A 240 -12.94 -9.42 -7.31
C ASP A 240 -12.31 -8.23 -6.57
N PRO A 241 -12.50 -7.00 -7.09
CA PRO A 241 -11.95 -5.76 -6.51
C PRO A 241 -12.36 -5.51 -5.05
N GLU A 242 -13.41 -6.17 -4.56
CA GLU A 242 -13.93 -6.03 -3.19
C GLU A 242 -13.26 -6.99 -2.20
N THR A 243 -12.28 -7.78 -2.67
CA THR A 243 -11.55 -8.71 -1.84
C THR A 243 -10.84 -7.99 -0.69
N ARG A 244 -10.99 -8.54 0.52
CA ARG A 244 -10.38 -8.00 1.74
C ARG A 244 -9.01 -8.61 2.02
N PRO A 245 -7.96 -7.82 2.29
CA PRO A 245 -6.68 -8.32 2.77
C PRO A 245 -6.80 -9.29 3.95
N SER A 246 -7.66 -8.98 4.93
CA SER A 246 -7.85 -9.76 6.16
C SER A 246 -8.32 -11.19 5.91
N SER A 247 -9.00 -11.46 4.80
CA SER A 247 -9.41 -12.81 4.43
C SER A 247 -8.23 -13.76 4.13
N PHE A 248 -7.05 -13.20 3.84
CA PHE A 248 -5.80 -13.94 3.61
C PHE A 248 -4.88 -13.95 4.84
N LEU A 249 -5.26 -13.25 5.91
CA LEU A 249 -4.54 -13.15 7.19
C LEU A 249 -5.23 -13.99 8.27
N GLN A 250 -5.50 -15.26 7.96
CA GLN A 250 -6.16 -16.20 8.88
C GLN A 250 -5.32 -17.47 9.09
N GLY A 251 -5.49 -18.12 10.24
CA GLY A 251 -4.75 -19.34 10.58
C GLY A 251 -3.26 -19.11 10.85
N GLU A 252 -2.49 -20.20 10.91
CA GLU A 252 -1.07 -20.16 11.24
C GLU A 252 -0.24 -19.73 10.03
N LEU A 253 0.79 -18.93 10.27
CA LEU A 253 1.72 -18.50 9.23
C LEU A 253 2.84 -19.52 9.01
N LYS A 254 3.16 -20.33 10.01
CA LYS A 254 4.03 -21.50 9.82
C LYS A 254 3.39 -22.42 8.80
N GLU A 255 4.05 -22.59 7.67
CA GLU A 255 3.59 -23.52 6.65
C GLU A 255 3.42 -24.90 7.25
N GLN A 256 2.22 -25.48 7.09
CA GLN A 256 2.07 -26.92 7.16
C GLN A 256 2.99 -27.49 6.09
N THR A 257 4.06 -28.13 6.51
CA THR A 257 4.84 -28.99 5.63
C THR A 257 3.89 -30.09 5.17
N SER A 258 3.30 -29.90 3.98
CA SER A 258 2.52 -30.95 3.33
C SER A 258 3.44 -32.14 3.15
N HIS A 259 3.21 -33.18 3.95
CA HIS A 259 3.74 -34.53 3.74
C HIS A 259 3.11 -35.15 2.49
#